data_AF-A0A6J4K842-F1
#
_entry.id   AF-A0A6J4K842-F1
#
_cell.length_a   1.000
_cell.length_b   1.000
_cell.length_c   1.000
_cell.angle_alpha   90.00
_cell.angle_beta   90.00
_cell.angle_gamma   90.00
#
_symmetry.space_group_name_H-M   'P 1'
#
loop_
_entity.id
_entity.type
_entity.pdbx_description
1 polymer ?
#
loop_
_entity_poly.entity_id
_entity_poly.type
_entity_poly.pdbx_seq_one_letter_code
_entity_poly.pdbx_strand_id
1 'polypeptide(L)'
;MRFRERDNDGCIALLTAERGEVFDIVSGRYSSAANTGVLLKGHAGDPLRIDRVGRAPEYVRFPRITVGMAVQRDVFRGLAALPSLRGRGLLARFLYGVPDSLLGRRDVQAAPVPDAVRAKYAATLGVLLELVPQRSDDGTTVLHTLRFAPEARERLHSFMEWIEPQLAPDGEMGLLTDWGGKLAGAVARIAGLLHGAAHPACPWASSITAATVDDAIAIGRYLIPHARAVFAEMGADPETEAARHVLAWIDRAGVEAFTKRDAYQGTRGRFKTVAALEPALRVLAAHDFIWERPAEDRQPGRPGRRQGPMYDVNPIRGNSEDFGDYGNTSQPAEPRRRKVAL
;
A
#
# COMPACT_ATOMS: atom_id res chain seq x y z
N MET A 1 21.83 -12.38 1.56
CA MET A 1 22.08 -11.53 2.73
C MET A 1 22.25 -12.42 3.96
N ARG A 2 23.46 -12.51 4.54
CA ARG A 2 23.69 -13.31 5.76
C ARG A 2 23.36 -12.43 6.97
N PHE A 3 22.10 -12.40 7.37
CA PHE A 3 21.70 -11.77 8.63
C PHE A 3 22.30 -12.59 9.77
N ARG A 4 23.31 -12.06 10.46
CA ARG A 4 23.77 -12.62 11.74
C ARG A 4 22.92 -12.01 12.84
N GLU A 5 21.70 -12.51 12.98
CA GLU A 5 20.75 -12.09 14.02
C GLU A 5 21.33 -12.27 15.44
N ARG A 6 22.26 -13.20 15.62
CA ARG A 6 22.92 -13.47 16.91
C ARG A 6 23.87 -12.36 17.38
N ASP A 7 24.48 -11.62 16.46
CA ASP A 7 25.46 -10.57 16.81
C ASP A 7 24.77 -9.29 17.34
N ASN A 8 23.45 -9.14 17.09
CA ASN A 8 22.63 -7.99 17.49
C ASN A 8 21.46 -8.37 18.44
N ASP A 9 21.59 -9.47 19.20
CA ASP A 9 20.55 -9.97 20.13
C ASP A 9 19.15 -10.12 19.46
N GLY A 10 19.12 -10.53 18.20
CA GLY A 10 17.90 -10.72 17.42
C GLY A 10 17.26 -9.45 16.87
N CYS A 11 17.90 -8.28 16.99
CA CYS A 11 17.39 -6.99 16.55
C CYS A 11 18.01 -6.53 15.22
N ILE A 12 17.17 -6.16 14.26
CA ILE A 12 17.59 -5.63 12.95
C ILE A 12 16.73 -4.41 12.58
N ALA A 13 17.39 -3.37 12.06
CA ALA A 13 16.72 -2.25 11.41
C ALA A 13 17.20 -2.13 9.96
N LEU A 14 16.25 -1.96 9.04
CA LEU A 14 16.50 -1.74 7.61
C LEU A 14 15.81 -0.44 7.20
N LEU A 15 16.60 0.61 7.00
CA LEU A 15 16.12 1.92 6.58
C LEU A 15 16.73 2.24 5.22
N THR A 16 15.89 2.44 4.21
CA THR A 16 16.36 2.77 2.85
C THR A 16 15.50 3.85 2.18
N ALA A 17 16.17 4.71 1.42
CA ALA A 17 15.55 5.72 0.57
C ALA A 17 15.69 5.37 -0.93
N GLU A 18 16.27 4.21 -1.25
CA GLU A 18 16.46 3.75 -2.62
C GLU A 18 15.34 2.80 -3.03
N ARG A 19 15.31 2.43 -4.33
CA ARG A 19 14.29 1.51 -4.90
C ARG A 19 14.09 0.30 -3.99
N GLY A 20 12.93 -0.37 -4.08
CA GLY A 20 12.48 -1.48 -3.22
C GLY A 20 13.35 -2.75 -3.19
N GLU A 21 14.67 -2.63 -3.08
CA GLU A 21 15.68 -3.68 -2.95
C GLU A 21 15.37 -4.63 -1.80
N VAL A 22 14.73 -4.13 -0.74
CA VAL A 22 14.20 -4.96 0.34
C VAL A 22 13.27 -6.04 -0.23
N PHE A 23 12.38 -5.66 -1.15
CA PHE A 23 11.47 -6.60 -1.80
C PHE A 23 12.17 -7.50 -2.81
N ASP A 24 13.20 -7.00 -3.50
CA ASP A 24 14.07 -7.85 -4.35
C ASP A 24 14.80 -8.91 -3.52
N ILE A 25 15.29 -8.55 -2.33
CA ILE A 25 15.95 -9.47 -1.40
C ILE A 25 14.94 -10.48 -0.85
N VAL A 26 13.75 -10.03 -0.45
CA VAL A 26 12.70 -10.89 0.12
C VAL A 26 12.09 -11.82 -0.93
N SER A 27 12.00 -11.39 -2.19
CA SER A 27 11.53 -12.19 -3.32
C SER A 27 12.55 -13.22 -3.81
N GLY A 28 13.76 -13.23 -3.24
CA GLY A 28 14.73 -14.29 -3.50
C GLY A 28 15.83 -13.92 -4.50
N ARG A 29 16.12 -12.64 -4.76
CA ARG A 29 17.26 -12.23 -5.61
C ARG A 29 18.60 -12.87 -5.18
N TYR A 30 18.71 -13.30 -3.91
CA TYR A 30 19.89 -13.99 -3.36
C TYR A 30 19.61 -15.38 -2.77
N SER A 31 18.42 -15.96 -2.95
CA SER A 31 18.06 -17.31 -2.47
C SER A 31 17.03 -17.99 -3.36
N SER A 32 17.12 -19.31 -3.52
CA SER A 32 16.21 -20.10 -4.38
C SER A 32 14.73 -20.03 -3.99
N ALA A 33 14.38 -19.48 -2.82
CA ALA A 33 13.02 -19.26 -2.37
C ALA A 33 12.85 -17.92 -1.64
N ALA A 34 11.66 -17.32 -1.75
CA ALA A 34 11.27 -16.12 -1.02
C ALA A 34 11.15 -16.39 0.49
N ASN A 35 11.99 -15.74 1.29
CA ASN A 35 12.07 -15.96 2.74
C ASN A 35 11.34 -14.86 3.53
N THR A 36 10.03 -14.75 3.32
CA THR A 36 9.16 -13.83 4.06
C THR A 36 9.03 -14.19 5.54
N GLY A 37 9.32 -15.44 5.92
CA GLY A 37 9.11 -15.96 7.27
C GLY A 37 9.90 -15.21 8.35
N VAL A 38 11.13 -14.80 8.04
CA VAL A 38 11.97 -14.01 8.95
C VAL A 38 11.33 -12.65 9.25
N LEU A 39 10.86 -11.93 8.22
CA LEU A 39 10.19 -10.64 8.39
C LEU A 39 8.87 -10.76 9.16
N LEU A 40 8.07 -11.79 8.85
CA LEU A 40 6.80 -12.01 9.52
C LEU A 40 7.01 -12.31 11.02
N LYS A 41 7.96 -13.19 11.33
CA LYS A 41 8.31 -13.54 12.71
C LYS A 41 8.94 -12.36 13.46
N GLY A 42 9.87 -11.64 12.83
CA GLY A 42 10.50 -10.46 13.43
C GLY A 42 9.55 -9.27 13.64
N HIS A 43 8.51 -9.14 12.84
CA HIS A 43 7.43 -8.17 13.09
C HIS A 43 6.49 -8.63 14.21
N ALA A 44 6.15 -9.92 14.26
CA ALA A 44 5.27 -10.47 15.29
C ALA A 44 5.96 -10.62 16.66
N GLY A 45 7.29 -10.78 16.67
CA GLY A 45 8.06 -11.17 17.84
C GLY A 45 8.07 -12.69 18.07
N ASP A 46 7.66 -13.49 17.09
CA ASP A 46 7.58 -14.95 17.21
C ASP A 46 8.97 -15.59 17.19
N PRO A 47 9.24 -16.62 18.01
CA PRO A 47 10.54 -17.29 18.02
C PRO A 47 10.98 -17.78 16.64
N LEU A 48 12.22 -17.47 16.31
CA LEU A 48 12.85 -17.83 15.04
C LEU A 48 13.88 -18.93 15.29
N ARG A 49 13.68 -20.06 14.61
CA ARG A 49 14.63 -21.18 14.57
C ARG A 49 15.10 -21.34 13.14
N ILE A 50 16.41 -21.26 12.94
CA ILE A 50 17.04 -21.43 11.63
C ILE A 50 17.98 -22.63 11.73
N ASP A 51 17.55 -23.75 11.15
CA ASP A 51 18.41 -24.92 10.99
C ASP A 51 19.31 -24.68 9.76
N ARG A 52 20.63 -24.75 9.95
CA ARG A 52 21.62 -24.57 8.89
C ARG A 52 22.38 -25.87 8.68
N VAL A 53 22.50 -26.31 7.43
CA VAL A 53 23.33 -27.48 7.09
C VAL A 53 24.79 -27.18 7.47
N GLY A 54 25.37 -28.02 8.33
CA GLY A 54 26.77 -27.91 8.75
C GLY A 54 27.07 -26.88 9.85
N ARG A 55 26.06 -26.29 10.51
CA ARG A 55 26.24 -25.41 11.68
C ARG A 55 25.21 -25.71 12.76
N ALA A 56 25.52 -25.34 14.01
CA ALA A 56 24.56 -25.42 15.09
C ALA A 56 23.30 -24.57 14.76
N PRO A 57 22.09 -25.07 15.05
CA PRO A 57 20.85 -24.34 14.79
C PRO A 57 20.85 -23.00 15.56
N GLU A 58 20.43 -21.94 14.88
CA GLU A 58 20.30 -20.61 15.47
C GLU A 58 18.88 -20.45 16.01
N TYR A 59 18.76 -20.16 17.31
CA TYR A 59 17.49 -19.87 17.97
C TYR A 59 17.50 -18.43 18.48
N VAL A 60 16.55 -17.64 18.00
CA VAL A 60 16.33 -16.26 18.39
C VAL A 60 14.96 -16.20 19.07
N ARG A 61 14.95 -15.96 20.39
CA ARG A 61 13.73 -16.02 21.21
C ARG A 61 12.79 -14.85 20.92
N PHE A 62 13.34 -13.65 20.76
CA PHE A 62 12.58 -12.41 20.56
C PHE A 62 13.11 -11.64 19.34
N PRO A 63 12.93 -12.16 18.10
CA PRO A 63 13.40 -11.44 16.93
C PRO A 63 12.63 -10.13 16.77
N ARG A 64 13.33 -9.06 16.41
CA ARG A 64 12.73 -7.74 16.19
C ARG A 64 13.25 -7.14 14.90
N ILE A 65 12.34 -6.77 14.03
CA ILE A 65 12.69 -6.17 12.75
C ILE A 65 11.95 -4.85 12.58
N THR A 66 12.71 -3.79 12.34
CA THR A 66 12.20 -2.50 11.88
C THR A 66 12.51 -2.33 10.41
N VAL A 67 11.51 -2.00 9.59
CA VAL A 67 11.70 -1.67 8.18
C VAL A 67 11.08 -0.30 7.91
N GLY A 68 11.90 0.62 7.42
CA GLY A 68 11.49 1.95 6.99
C GLY A 68 11.94 2.19 5.55
N MET A 69 11.01 2.58 4.69
CA MET A 69 11.28 2.74 3.27
C MET A 69 10.68 4.04 2.76
N ALA A 70 11.50 4.85 2.10
CA ALA A 70 11.05 6.00 1.33
C ALA A 70 11.22 5.67 -0.16
N VAL A 71 10.16 5.15 -0.78
CA VAL A 71 10.19 4.67 -2.17
C VAL A 71 9.32 5.53 -3.08
N GLN A 72 9.63 5.52 -4.37
CA GLN A 72 8.77 6.10 -5.39
C GLN A 72 7.45 5.31 -5.49
N ARG A 73 6.37 5.99 -5.89
CA ARG A 73 5.01 5.42 -5.96
C ARG A 73 4.90 4.25 -6.95
N ASP A 74 5.69 4.24 -8.02
CA ASP A 74 5.75 3.17 -9.00
C ASP A 74 6.24 1.83 -8.44
N VAL A 75 7.02 1.86 -7.35
CA VAL A 75 7.48 0.64 -6.65
C VAL A 75 6.30 -0.20 -6.18
N PHE A 76 5.19 0.42 -5.72
CA PHE A 76 4.01 -0.31 -5.25
C PHE A 76 3.36 -1.16 -6.34
N ARG A 77 3.37 -0.68 -7.60
CA ARG A 77 2.87 -1.46 -8.75
C ARG A 77 3.71 -2.71 -8.99
N GLY A 78 5.03 -2.61 -8.80
CA GLY A 78 5.93 -3.76 -8.89
C GLY A 78 5.66 -4.82 -7.81
N LEU A 79 5.21 -4.41 -6.61
CA LEU A 79 4.90 -5.32 -5.51
C LEU A 79 3.64 -6.15 -5.75
N ALA A 80 2.67 -5.60 -6.49
CA ALA A 80 1.48 -6.33 -6.91
C ALA A 80 1.81 -7.56 -7.76
N ALA A 81 2.84 -7.45 -8.59
CA ALA A 81 3.30 -8.51 -9.47
C ALA A 81 4.06 -9.63 -8.74
N LEU A 82 4.15 -9.57 -7.41
CA LEU A 82 4.79 -10.59 -6.56
C LEU A 82 3.73 -11.32 -5.70
N PRO A 83 3.11 -12.40 -6.23
CA PRO A 83 2.06 -13.16 -5.52
C PRO A 83 2.47 -13.64 -4.13
N SER A 84 3.75 -13.93 -3.93
CA SER A 84 4.31 -14.43 -2.67
C SER A 84 4.30 -13.42 -1.52
N LEU A 85 4.30 -12.11 -1.82
CA LEU A 85 4.30 -11.04 -0.81
C LEU A 85 2.88 -10.69 -0.35
N ARG A 86 1.92 -10.67 -1.29
CA ARG A 86 0.51 -10.42 -1.01
C ARG A 86 -0.12 -11.62 -0.29
N GLY A 87 0.02 -12.84 -0.84
CA GLY A 87 -0.59 -14.05 -0.29
C GLY A 87 -0.07 -14.51 1.07
N ARG A 88 1.09 -13.99 1.52
CA ARG A 88 1.64 -14.26 2.86
C ARG A 88 1.37 -13.14 3.87
N GLY A 89 0.62 -12.11 3.49
CA GLY A 89 0.19 -11.03 4.38
C GLY A 89 1.32 -10.10 4.84
N LEU A 90 2.46 -10.05 4.14
CA LEU A 90 3.57 -9.17 4.49
C LEU A 90 3.20 -7.71 4.21
N LEU A 91 2.62 -7.43 3.04
CA LEU A 91 2.19 -6.08 2.65
C LEU A 91 1.15 -5.49 3.62
N ALA A 92 0.32 -6.34 4.22
CA ALA A 92 -0.67 -5.92 5.20
C ALA A 92 -0.06 -5.45 6.55
N ARG A 93 1.22 -5.69 6.82
CA ARG A 93 1.90 -5.31 8.08
C ARG A 93 2.64 -3.97 7.99
N PHE A 94 2.77 -3.41 6.80
CA PHE A 94 3.35 -2.09 6.62
C PHE A 94 2.33 -0.99 6.88
N LEU A 95 2.83 0.14 7.39
CA LEU A 95 2.08 1.40 7.46
C LEU A 95 2.46 2.24 6.24
N TYR A 96 1.45 2.74 5.53
CA TYR A 96 1.65 3.45 4.27
C TYR A 96 1.43 4.95 4.46
N GLY A 97 2.38 5.75 3.99
CA GLY A 97 2.26 7.20 3.90
C GLY A 97 2.48 7.64 2.47
N VAL A 98 1.46 8.23 1.85
CA VAL A 98 1.53 8.80 0.49
C VAL A 98 1.08 10.26 0.59
N PRO A 99 1.92 11.16 1.13
CA PRO A 99 1.58 12.57 1.22
C PRO A 99 1.51 13.20 -0.16
N ASP A 100 0.82 14.33 -0.26
CA ASP A 100 0.75 15.10 -1.49
C ASP A 100 2.13 15.56 -1.95
N SER A 101 2.36 15.51 -3.26
CA SER A 101 3.60 16.00 -3.84
C SER A 101 3.63 17.53 -3.75
N LEU A 102 4.61 18.04 -3.00
CA LEU A 102 4.90 19.47 -2.98
C LEU A 102 5.69 19.92 -4.23
N LEU A 103 5.99 19.05 -5.20
CA LEU A 103 6.73 19.43 -6.42
C LEU A 103 6.01 20.58 -7.15
N GLY A 104 6.73 21.68 -7.41
CA GLY A 104 6.16 22.92 -7.98
C GLY A 104 5.48 23.84 -6.96
N ARG A 105 5.37 23.45 -5.69
CA ARG A 105 4.77 24.22 -4.58
C ARG A 105 5.63 24.21 -3.31
N ARG A 106 6.90 23.81 -3.41
CA ARG A 106 7.81 23.71 -2.25
C ARG A 106 8.19 25.10 -1.80
N ASP A 107 8.14 25.34 -0.49
CA ASP A 107 8.85 26.46 0.10
C ASP A 107 10.35 26.15 0.11
N VAL A 108 11.11 26.88 -0.71
CA VAL A 108 12.57 26.74 -0.82
C VAL A 108 13.32 27.40 0.34
N GLN A 109 12.64 28.19 1.17
CA GLN A 109 13.20 28.88 2.34
C GLN A 109 12.49 28.45 3.64
N ALA A 110 11.96 27.22 3.67
CA ALA A 110 11.28 26.69 4.84
C ALA A 110 12.14 26.85 6.10
N ALA A 111 11.53 27.42 7.15
CA ALA A 111 12.23 27.66 8.41
C ALA A 111 12.82 26.35 8.97
N PRO A 112 14.06 26.37 9.48
CA PRO A 112 14.64 25.19 10.09
C PRO A 112 13.86 24.80 11.36
N VAL A 113 13.96 23.52 11.73
CA VAL A 113 13.43 23.04 13.02
C VAL A 113 14.06 23.86 14.16
N PRO A 114 13.26 24.48 15.05
CA PRO A 114 13.81 25.27 16.16
C PRO A 114 14.79 24.49 17.02
N ASP A 115 15.87 25.13 17.46
CA ASP A 115 16.96 24.46 18.19
C ASP A 115 16.48 23.79 19.49
N ALA A 116 15.54 24.42 20.20
CA ALA A 116 14.94 23.83 21.40
C ALA A 116 14.23 22.49 21.11
N VAL A 117 13.54 22.39 19.96
CA VAL A 117 12.87 21.15 19.52
C VAL A 117 13.90 20.10 19.15
N ARG A 118 14.94 20.47 18.40
CA ARG A 118 16.04 19.58 18.02
C ARG A 118 16.77 19.03 19.25
N ALA A 119 17.10 19.88 20.22
CA ALA A 119 17.78 19.50 21.44
C ALA A 119 16.91 18.55 22.28
N LYS A 120 15.63 18.86 22.46
CA LYS A 120 14.68 17.97 23.14
C LYS A 120 14.59 16.61 22.46
N TYR A 121 14.46 16.57 21.14
CA TYR A 121 14.42 15.33 20.37
C TYR A 121 15.68 14.48 20.59
N ALA A 122 16.87 15.09 20.47
CA ALA A 122 18.14 14.39 20.66
C ALA A 122 18.30 13.85 22.08
N ALA A 123 17.92 14.64 23.10
CA ALA A 123 17.97 14.21 24.50
C ALA A 123 17.01 13.04 24.77
N THR A 124 15.75 13.13 24.29
CA THR A 124 14.77 12.04 24.43
C THR A 124 15.24 10.77 23.74
N LEU A 125 15.81 10.88 22.53
CA LEU A 125 16.35 9.73 21.80
C LEU A 125 17.53 9.10 22.56
N GLY A 126 18.43 9.91 23.12
CA GLY A 126 19.54 9.43 23.94
C GLY A 126 19.06 8.56 25.10
N VAL A 127 18.08 9.04 25.88
CA VAL A 127 17.49 8.28 26.99
C VAL A 127 16.84 6.98 26.51
N LEU A 128 16.12 7.00 25.38
CA LEU A 128 15.50 5.79 24.82
C LEU A 128 16.53 4.75 24.36
N LEU A 129 17.68 5.17 23.86
CA LEU A 129 18.76 4.28 23.42
C LEU A 129 19.51 3.62 24.59
N GLU A 130 19.42 4.20 25.79
CA GLU A 130 20.01 3.66 27.03
C GLU A 130 19.12 2.62 27.71
N LEU A 131 17.90 2.38 27.21
CA LEU A 131 16.99 1.38 27.78
C LEU A 131 17.56 -0.03 27.68
N VAL A 132 17.74 -0.67 28.83
CA VAL A 132 18.20 -2.06 28.92
C VAL A 132 17.03 -3.04 29.07
N PRO A 133 17.09 -4.22 28.42
CA PRO A 133 16.12 -5.28 28.65
C PRO A 133 16.09 -5.74 30.11
N GLN A 134 14.93 -6.22 30.56
CA GLN A 134 14.81 -6.84 31.88
C GLN A 134 15.55 -8.19 31.91
N ARG A 135 16.03 -8.59 33.09
CA ARG A 135 16.59 -9.93 33.33
C ARG A 135 15.69 -10.68 34.31
N SER A 136 15.45 -11.96 34.00
CA SER A 136 14.80 -12.93 34.89
C SER A 136 15.81 -13.46 35.92
N ASP A 137 15.31 -14.12 36.97
CA ASP A 137 16.11 -14.71 38.05
C ASP A 137 17.13 -15.74 37.53
N ASP A 138 16.82 -16.39 36.41
CA ASP A 138 17.69 -17.33 35.69
C ASP A 138 18.68 -16.65 34.72
N GLY A 139 18.77 -15.32 34.75
CA GLY A 139 19.64 -14.52 33.89
C GLY A 139 19.13 -14.34 32.45
N THR A 140 17.97 -14.91 32.11
CA THR A 140 17.42 -14.77 30.75
C THR A 140 16.87 -13.37 30.51
N THR A 141 17.06 -12.86 29.29
CA THR A 141 16.47 -11.58 28.88
C THR A 141 14.94 -11.70 28.83
N VAL A 142 14.23 -10.73 29.40
CA VAL A 142 12.76 -10.60 29.38
C VAL A 142 12.40 -9.22 28.84
N LEU A 143 11.25 -9.14 28.17
CA LEU A 143 10.76 -7.88 27.60
C LEU A 143 10.01 -7.07 28.66
N HIS A 144 10.28 -5.77 28.70
CA HIS A 144 9.44 -4.85 29.45
C HIS A 144 8.02 -4.86 28.88
N THR A 145 7.03 -4.87 29.77
CA THR A 145 5.61 -4.89 29.39
C THR A 145 4.99 -3.53 29.66
N LEU A 146 4.44 -2.90 28.62
CA LEU A 146 3.60 -1.72 28.76
C LEU A 146 2.16 -2.14 29.05
N ARG A 147 1.48 -1.41 29.93
CA ARG A 147 0.11 -1.70 30.34
C ARG A 147 -0.79 -0.54 29.97
N PHE A 148 -1.94 -0.82 29.38
CA PHE A 148 -2.99 0.19 29.22
C PHE A 148 -3.66 0.46 30.56
N ALA A 149 -3.95 1.73 30.84
CA ALA A 149 -4.94 2.08 31.86
C ALA A 149 -6.31 1.51 31.45
N PRO A 150 -7.24 1.26 32.41
CA PRO A 150 -8.56 0.74 32.10
C PRO A 150 -9.30 1.54 31.02
N GLU A 151 -9.28 2.87 31.12
CA GLU A 151 -9.93 3.79 30.19
C GLU A 151 -9.25 3.79 28.81
N ALA A 152 -7.92 3.62 28.78
CA ALA A 152 -7.16 3.50 27.54
C ALA A 152 -7.49 2.21 26.79
N ARG A 153 -7.74 1.12 27.53
CA ARG A 153 -8.20 -0.16 26.96
C ARG A 153 -9.61 -0.03 26.37
N GLU A 154 -10.49 0.73 27.03
CA GLU A 154 -11.82 1.03 26.50
C GLU A 154 -11.75 1.83 25.20
N ARG A 155 -10.87 2.85 25.10
CA ARG A 155 -10.64 3.58 23.84
C ARG A 155 -10.21 2.66 22.71
N LEU A 156 -9.29 1.74 22.96
CA LEU A 156 -8.83 0.77 21.97
C LEU A 156 -9.95 -0.21 21.58
N HIS A 157 -10.78 -0.64 22.54
CA HIS A 157 -11.93 -1.51 22.27
C HIS A 157 -12.97 -0.81 21.38
N SER A 158 -13.36 0.42 21.72
CA SER A 158 -14.28 1.21 20.87
C SER A 158 -13.72 1.45 19.47
N PHE A 159 -12.40 1.59 19.33
CA PHE A 159 -11.77 1.66 18.02
C PHE A 159 -11.86 0.34 17.25
N MET A 160 -11.71 -0.82 17.91
CA MET A 160 -11.92 -2.13 17.29
C MET A 160 -13.38 -2.31 16.85
N GLU A 161 -14.35 -1.94 17.68
CA GLU A 161 -15.78 -1.95 17.34
C GLU A 161 -16.09 -1.04 16.15
N TRP A 162 -15.40 0.10 16.04
CA TRP A 162 -15.53 1.00 14.89
C TRP A 162 -14.89 0.40 13.61
N ILE A 163 -13.75 -0.30 13.70
CA ILE A 163 -13.09 -0.94 12.55
C ILE A 163 -13.95 -2.05 11.95
N GLU A 164 -14.53 -2.92 12.79
CA GLU A 164 -15.17 -4.16 12.34
C GLU A 164 -16.19 -3.98 11.19
N PRO A 165 -17.20 -3.08 11.27
CA PRO A 165 -18.16 -2.90 10.18
C PRO A 165 -17.51 -2.35 8.90
N GLN A 166 -16.37 -1.65 8.98
CA GLN A 166 -15.67 -1.17 7.79
C GLN A 166 -14.97 -2.29 7.04
N LEU A 167 -14.68 -3.42 7.69
CA LEU A 167 -14.08 -4.61 7.06
C LEU A 167 -15.11 -5.49 6.33
N ALA A 168 -16.40 -5.19 6.45
CA ALA A 168 -17.44 -5.87 5.69
C ALA A 168 -17.20 -5.73 4.17
N PRO A 169 -17.70 -6.65 3.33
CA PRO A 169 -17.51 -6.58 1.88
C PRO A 169 -17.94 -5.25 1.25
N ASP A 170 -18.98 -4.62 1.80
CA ASP A 170 -19.55 -3.32 1.43
C ASP A 170 -19.02 -2.15 2.29
N GLY A 171 -18.19 -2.45 3.29
CA GLY A 171 -17.56 -1.45 4.15
C GLY A 171 -16.44 -0.69 3.45
N GLU A 172 -16.07 0.47 3.99
CA GLU A 172 -15.02 1.34 3.43
C GLU A 172 -13.67 0.62 3.21
N MET A 173 -13.39 -0.40 4.04
CA MET A 173 -12.18 -1.20 4.02
C MET A 173 -12.38 -2.61 3.45
N GLY A 174 -13.52 -2.92 2.81
CA GLY A 174 -13.83 -4.27 2.28
C GLY A 174 -12.79 -4.81 1.29
N LEU A 175 -12.15 -3.94 0.51
CA LEU A 175 -11.09 -4.32 -0.44
C LEU A 175 -9.68 -4.40 0.19
N LEU A 176 -9.54 -4.02 1.46
CA LEU A 176 -8.28 -3.97 2.20
C LEU A 176 -8.38 -4.64 3.57
N THR A 177 -9.27 -5.63 3.71
CA THR A 177 -9.53 -6.37 4.96
C THR A 177 -8.27 -6.94 5.60
N ASP A 178 -7.34 -7.47 4.80
CA ASP A 178 -6.06 -7.98 5.28
C ASP A 178 -5.25 -6.93 6.06
N TRP A 179 -5.24 -5.68 5.58
CA TRP A 179 -4.53 -4.57 6.20
C TRP A 179 -5.36 -3.95 7.32
N GLY A 180 -6.65 -3.69 7.07
CA GLY A 180 -7.57 -3.10 8.04
C GLY A 180 -7.70 -3.93 9.31
N GLY A 181 -7.77 -5.26 9.18
CA GLY A 181 -7.78 -6.18 10.33
C GLY A 181 -6.49 -6.17 11.18
N LYS A 182 -5.40 -5.57 10.68
CA LYS A 182 -4.13 -5.39 11.43
C LYS A 182 -4.00 -3.99 12.02
N LEU A 183 -4.89 -3.06 11.68
CA LEU A 183 -4.80 -1.66 12.07
C LEU A 183 -4.90 -1.47 13.59
N ALA A 184 -5.81 -2.16 14.27
CA ALA A 184 -5.95 -2.07 15.73
C ALA A 184 -4.66 -2.47 16.46
N GLY A 185 -4.00 -3.55 16.01
CA GLY A 185 -2.71 -3.97 16.53
C GLY A 185 -1.59 -2.97 16.23
N ALA A 186 -1.62 -2.32 15.07
CA ALA A 186 -0.67 -1.26 14.74
C ALA A 186 -0.87 -0.01 15.62
N VAL A 187 -2.12 0.42 15.84
CA VAL A 187 -2.47 1.53 16.73
C VAL A 187 -2.00 1.25 18.16
N ALA A 188 -2.17 0.03 18.66
CA ALA A 188 -1.64 -0.36 19.98
C ALA A 188 -0.11 -0.22 20.06
N ARG A 189 0.62 -0.58 19.00
CA ARG A 189 2.09 -0.38 18.95
C ARG A 189 2.47 1.10 18.88
N ILE A 190 1.74 1.90 18.09
CA ILE A 190 1.94 3.36 18.00
C ILE A 190 1.71 4.00 19.37
N ALA A 191 0.66 3.62 20.09
CA ALA A 191 0.41 4.10 21.45
C ALA A 191 1.57 3.78 22.40
N GLY A 192 2.16 2.58 22.29
CA GLY A 192 3.37 2.20 23.03
C GLY A 192 4.59 3.08 22.69
N LEU A 193 4.78 3.42 21.41
CA LEU A 193 5.86 4.31 20.97
C LEU A 193 5.66 5.75 21.46
N LEU A 194 4.44 6.28 21.36
CA LEU A 194 4.10 7.61 21.88
C LEU A 194 4.27 7.68 23.40
N HIS A 195 3.82 6.65 24.12
CA HIS A 195 4.01 6.53 25.57
C HIS A 195 5.50 6.48 25.94
N GLY A 196 6.29 5.72 25.19
CA GLY A 196 7.74 5.65 25.37
C GLY A 196 8.41 7.01 25.16
N ALA A 197 8.02 7.76 24.13
CA ALA A 197 8.53 9.11 23.89
C ALA A 197 8.15 10.11 25.00
N ALA A 198 6.96 9.94 25.61
CA ALA A 198 6.51 10.77 26.73
C ALA A 198 7.18 10.41 28.07
N HIS A 199 7.56 9.14 28.26
CA HIS A 199 8.15 8.62 29.51
C HIS A 199 9.48 7.88 29.25
N PRO A 200 10.51 8.52 28.66
CA PRO A 200 11.62 7.83 28.02
C PRO A 200 12.53 7.04 28.96
N ALA A 201 12.61 7.39 30.25
CA ALA A 201 13.51 6.73 31.20
C ALA A 201 12.98 5.36 31.69
N CYS A 202 11.67 5.25 31.89
CA CYS A 202 11.03 4.02 32.39
C CYS A 202 9.58 3.90 31.89
N PRO A 203 9.35 3.68 30.58
CA PRO A 203 8.00 3.64 30.00
C PRO A 203 7.06 2.62 30.67
N TRP A 204 7.60 1.51 31.18
CA TRP A 204 6.86 0.44 31.85
C TRP A 204 6.44 0.76 33.29
N ALA A 205 6.97 1.82 33.90
CA ALA A 205 6.62 2.23 35.26
C ALA A 205 5.26 2.93 35.35
N SER A 206 4.71 3.37 34.22
CA SER A 206 3.41 4.02 34.11
C SER A 206 2.54 3.34 33.06
N SER A 207 1.23 3.50 33.20
CA SER A 207 0.27 2.98 32.24
C SER A 207 0.06 3.93 31.07
N ILE A 208 -0.18 3.36 29.89
CA ILE A 208 -0.58 4.11 28.69
C ILE A 208 -1.95 4.73 28.95
N THR A 209 -2.04 6.05 28.78
CA THR A 209 -3.25 6.82 29.06
C THR A 209 -4.26 6.78 27.90
N ALA A 210 -5.52 7.13 28.18
CA ALA A 210 -6.55 7.24 27.13
C ALA A 210 -6.16 8.28 26.07
N ALA A 211 -5.62 9.44 26.48
CA ALA A 211 -5.16 10.47 25.55
C ALA A 211 -4.07 9.96 24.59
N THR A 212 -3.11 9.17 25.09
CA THR A 212 -2.07 8.57 24.24
C THR A 212 -2.65 7.57 23.23
N VAL A 213 -3.71 6.84 23.61
CA VAL A 213 -4.43 5.95 22.68
C VAL A 213 -5.21 6.76 21.65
N ASP A 214 -5.87 7.85 22.06
CA ASP A 214 -6.60 8.74 21.15
C ASP A 214 -5.66 9.35 20.10
N ASP A 215 -4.46 9.79 20.50
CA ASP A 215 -3.41 10.28 19.57
C ASP A 215 -2.96 9.17 18.60
N ALA A 216 -2.78 7.94 19.10
CA ALA A 216 -2.42 6.81 18.26
C ALA A 216 -3.55 6.43 17.27
N ILE A 217 -4.81 6.53 17.68
CA ILE A 217 -5.98 6.35 16.82
C ILE A 217 -6.02 7.42 15.74
N ALA A 218 -5.71 8.67 16.05
CA ALA A 218 -5.65 9.75 15.08
C ALA A 218 -4.61 9.44 13.97
N ILE A 219 -3.42 8.96 14.35
CA ILE A 219 -2.41 8.49 13.39
C ILE A 219 -2.93 7.28 12.60
N GLY A 220 -3.55 6.30 13.26
CA GLY A 220 -4.12 5.12 12.62
C GLY A 220 -5.15 5.47 11.54
N ARG A 221 -6.08 6.39 11.86
CA ARG A 221 -7.10 6.90 10.93
C ARG A 221 -6.49 7.66 9.77
N TYR A 222 -5.48 8.49 10.03
CA TYR A 222 -4.74 9.19 8.97
C TYR A 222 -4.14 8.22 7.93
N LEU A 223 -3.68 7.04 8.37
CA LEU A 223 -3.06 6.04 7.49
C LEU A 223 -4.07 5.29 6.59
N ILE A 224 -5.37 5.32 6.90
CA ILE A 224 -6.41 4.62 6.13
C ILE A 224 -6.47 5.09 4.66
N PRO A 225 -6.67 6.39 4.36
CA PRO A 225 -6.70 6.87 2.97
C PRO A 225 -5.39 6.62 2.22
N HIS A 226 -4.24 6.66 2.91
CA HIS A 226 -2.95 6.32 2.29
C HIS A 226 -2.84 4.84 1.94
N ALA A 227 -3.28 3.95 2.84
CA ALA A 227 -3.35 2.53 2.54
C ALA A 227 -4.29 2.28 1.36
N ARG A 228 -5.48 2.89 1.34
CA ARG A 228 -6.41 2.81 0.19
C ARG A 228 -5.74 3.23 -1.12
N ALA A 229 -5.01 4.34 -1.13
CA ALA A 229 -4.29 4.80 -2.32
C ALA A 229 -3.21 3.80 -2.77
N VAL A 230 -2.45 3.23 -1.84
CA VAL A 230 -1.42 2.22 -2.16
C VAL A 230 -2.03 0.90 -2.64
N PHE A 231 -3.08 0.42 -1.97
CA PHE A 231 -3.75 -0.82 -2.37
C PHE A 231 -4.51 -0.67 -3.69
N ALA A 232 -5.02 0.53 -4.00
CA ALA A 232 -5.53 0.84 -5.34
C ALA A 232 -4.43 0.78 -6.40
N GLU A 233 -3.24 1.34 -6.13
CA GLU A 233 -2.07 1.21 -7.02
C GLU A 233 -1.61 -0.25 -7.20
N MET A 234 -1.68 -1.06 -6.14
CA MET A 234 -1.32 -2.48 -6.17
C MET A 234 -2.40 -3.38 -6.79
N GLY A 235 -3.67 -3.02 -6.64
CA GLY A 235 -4.80 -3.79 -7.11
C GLY A 235 -5.22 -3.45 -8.53
N ALA A 236 -4.72 -2.35 -9.09
CA ALA A 236 -5.08 -1.95 -10.43
C ALA A 236 -4.47 -2.89 -11.46
N ASP A 237 -5.35 -3.55 -12.21
CA ASP A 237 -4.98 -4.31 -13.37
C ASP A 237 -4.25 -3.39 -14.38
N PRO A 238 -3.10 -3.82 -14.96
CA PRO A 238 -2.36 -3.01 -15.93
C PRO A 238 -3.20 -2.51 -17.11
N GLU A 239 -4.24 -3.26 -17.52
CA GLU A 239 -5.17 -2.84 -18.57
C GLU A 239 -6.13 -1.75 -18.05
N THR A 240 -6.58 -1.84 -16.79
CA THR A 240 -7.41 -0.81 -16.13
C THR A 240 -6.66 0.51 -15.91
N GLU A 241 -5.39 0.48 -15.50
CA GLU A 241 -4.57 1.71 -15.41
C GLU A 241 -4.29 2.32 -16.80
N ALA A 242 -4.07 1.47 -17.79
CA ALA A 242 -3.93 1.93 -19.16
C ALA A 242 -5.24 2.56 -19.68
N ALA A 243 -6.39 2.00 -19.33
CA ALA A 243 -7.72 2.53 -19.64
C ALA A 243 -7.95 3.90 -18.98
N ARG A 244 -7.67 4.04 -17.68
CA ARG A 244 -7.75 5.34 -16.99
C ARG A 244 -6.88 6.41 -17.62
N HIS A 245 -5.68 6.05 -18.08
CA HIS A 245 -4.78 6.99 -18.74
C HIS A 245 -5.32 7.47 -20.09
N VAL A 246 -5.93 6.57 -20.87
CA VAL A 246 -6.62 6.92 -22.12
C VAL A 246 -7.85 7.79 -21.82
N LEU A 247 -8.63 7.46 -20.78
CA LEU A 247 -9.79 8.26 -20.36
C LEU A 247 -9.40 9.69 -19.94
N ALA A 248 -8.36 9.84 -19.11
CA ALA A 248 -7.85 11.15 -18.70
C ALA A 248 -7.28 11.98 -19.88
N TRP A 249 -6.85 11.32 -20.96
CA TRP A 249 -6.53 12.01 -22.20
C TRP A 249 -7.80 12.45 -22.94
N ILE A 250 -8.80 11.58 -23.08
CA ILE A 250 -10.10 11.89 -23.72
C ILE A 250 -10.73 13.11 -23.05
N ASP A 251 -10.78 13.14 -21.72
CA ASP A 251 -11.40 14.24 -20.96
C ASP A 251 -10.64 15.56 -21.14
N ARG A 252 -9.30 15.51 -21.18
CA ARG A 252 -8.46 16.70 -21.37
C ARG A 252 -8.50 17.23 -22.81
N ALA A 253 -8.60 16.33 -23.78
CA ALA A 253 -8.68 16.67 -25.20
C ALA A 253 -10.10 17.09 -25.61
N GLY A 254 -11.12 16.75 -24.81
CA GLY A 254 -12.51 17.08 -25.08
C GLY A 254 -13.05 16.45 -26.37
N VAL A 255 -12.53 15.28 -26.76
CA VAL A 255 -12.89 14.64 -28.02
C VAL A 255 -14.17 13.83 -27.87
N GLU A 256 -15.08 13.95 -28.85
CA GLU A 256 -16.31 13.16 -28.92
C GLU A 256 -16.10 11.85 -29.69
N ALA A 257 -15.08 11.81 -30.55
CA ALA A 257 -14.65 10.61 -31.27
C ALA A 257 -13.15 10.66 -31.57
N PHE A 258 -12.51 9.50 -31.68
CA PHE A 258 -11.07 9.41 -31.96
C PHE A 258 -10.69 8.10 -32.67
N THR A 259 -9.56 8.10 -33.39
CA THR A 259 -8.97 6.86 -33.93
C THR A 259 -7.92 6.28 -32.98
N LYS A 260 -7.56 4.99 -33.13
CA LYS A 260 -6.43 4.39 -32.37
C LYS A 260 -5.14 5.21 -32.48
N ARG A 261 -4.92 5.87 -33.64
CA ARG A 261 -3.74 6.70 -33.88
C ARG A 261 -3.78 7.98 -33.06
N ASP A 262 -4.94 8.62 -32.95
CA ASP A 262 -5.12 9.85 -32.18
C ASP A 262 -4.91 9.57 -30.68
N ALA A 263 -5.51 8.49 -30.17
CA ALA A 263 -5.29 8.06 -28.80
C ALA A 263 -3.82 7.73 -28.52
N TYR A 264 -3.12 7.06 -29.44
CA TYR A 264 -1.69 6.79 -29.31
C TYR A 264 -0.83 8.05 -29.31
N GLN A 265 -1.14 9.04 -30.17
CA GLN A 265 -0.43 10.33 -30.18
C GLN A 265 -0.74 11.16 -28.92
N GLY A 266 -1.98 11.13 -28.45
CA GLY A 266 -2.45 11.81 -27.25
C GLY A 266 -1.90 11.26 -25.94
N THR A 267 -1.52 9.98 -25.93
CA THR A 267 -0.94 9.26 -24.79
C THR A 267 0.55 8.94 -24.99
N ARG A 268 1.22 9.67 -25.88
CA ARG A 268 2.60 9.43 -26.29
C ARG A 268 3.55 9.45 -25.08
N GLY A 269 4.37 8.41 -24.98
CA GLY A 269 5.28 8.18 -23.83
C GLY A 269 4.77 7.11 -22.86
N ARG A 270 3.45 6.88 -22.77
CA ARG A 270 2.87 5.81 -21.92
C ARG A 270 2.81 4.46 -22.61
N PHE A 271 2.57 4.44 -23.92
CA PHE A 271 2.48 3.22 -24.73
C PHE A 271 3.63 3.16 -25.73
N LYS A 272 4.27 1.99 -25.84
CA LYS A 272 5.41 1.76 -26.76
C LYS A 272 4.96 1.44 -28.20
N THR A 273 3.75 0.92 -28.36
CA THR A 273 3.17 0.54 -29.65
C THR A 273 1.66 0.81 -29.65
N VAL A 274 1.07 0.92 -30.85
CA VAL A 274 -0.39 1.06 -31.01
C VAL A 274 -1.13 -0.20 -30.54
N ALA A 275 -0.53 -1.39 -30.70
CA ALA A 275 -1.12 -2.65 -30.22
C ALA A 275 -1.22 -2.69 -28.67
N ALA A 276 -0.29 -2.06 -27.96
CA ALA A 276 -0.34 -1.97 -26.50
C ALA A 276 -1.53 -1.13 -25.98
N LEU A 277 -2.22 -0.39 -26.85
CA LEU A 277 -3.42 0.38 -26.52
C LEU A 277 -4.69 -0.49 -26.49
N GLU A 278 -4.70 -1.64 -27.17
CA GLU A 278 -5.91 -2.43 -27.38
C GLU A 278 -6.53 -3.00 -26.09
N PRO A 279 -5.75 -3.46 -25.10
CA PRO A 279 -6.32 -3.86 -23.82
C PRO A 279 -7.04 -2.71 -23.09
N ALA A 280 -6.45 -1.52 -23.12
CA ALA A 280 -7.05 -0.32 -22.53
C ALA A 280 -8.38 0.06 -23.21
N LEU A 281 -8.42 0.01 -24.55
CA LEU A 281 -9.63 0.29 -25.32
C LEU A 281 -10.72 -0.76 -25.07
N ARG A 282 -10.36 -2.03 -24.90
CA ARG A 282 -11.31 -3.09 -24.54
C ARG A 282 -11.95 -2.86 -23.17
N VAL A 283 -11.16 -2.47 -22.17
CA VAL A 283 -11.67 -2.12 -20.84
C VAL A 283 -12.63 -0.94 -20.92
N LEU A 284 -12.24 0.13 -21.62
CA LEU A 284 -13.13 1.30 -21.80
C LEU A 284 -14.44 0.95 -22.52
N ALA A 285 -14.38 0.09 -23.54
CA ALA A 285 -15.57 -0.36 -24.25
C ALA A 285 -16.46 -1.28 -23.39
N ALA A 286 -15.86 -2.17 -22.59
CA ALA A 286 -16.58 -3.07 -21.70
C ALA A 286 -17.34 -2.34 -20.58
N HIS A 287 -16.86 -1.16 -20.19
CA HIS A 287 -17.48 -0.28 -19.19
C HIS A 287 -18.27 0.87 -19.83
N ASP A 288 -18.62 0.78 -21.11
CA ASP A 288 -19.43 1.77 -21.84
C ASP A 288 -18.86 3.20 -21.85
N PHE A 289 -17.55 3.39 -21.66
CA PHE A 289 -16.91 4.70 -21.81
C PHE A 289 -16.71 5.09 -23.29
N ILE A 290 -16.52 4.08 -24.16
CA ILE A 290 -16.35 4.26 -25.61
C ILE A 290 -17.07 3.15 -26.37
N TRP A 291 -17.37 3.37 -27.65
CA TRP A 291 -17.89 2.35 -28.56
C TRP A 291 -17.11 2.34 -29.88
N GLU A 292 -16.73 1.17 -30.37
CA GLU A 292 -16.11 1.05 -31.70
C GLU A 292 -17.19 1.20 -32.77
N ARG A 293 -17.01 2.18 -33.69
CA ARG A 293 -17.90 2.32 -34.84
C ARG A 293 -17.74 1.10 -35.75
N PRO A 294 -18.84 0.52 -36.25
CA PRO A 294 -18.78 -0.46 -37.32
C PRO A 294 -17.98 0.12 -38.49
N ALA A 295 -17.09 -0.69 -39.08
CA ALA A 295 -16.39 -0.28 -40.28
C ALA A 295 -17.44 0.03 -41.37
N GLU A 296 -17.46 1.26 -41.87
CA GLU A 296 -18.33 1.60 -42.99
C GLU A 296 -17.94 0.75 -44.20
N ASP A 297 -18.92 0.00 -44.72
CA ASP A 297 -18.76 -0.71 -45.98
C ASP A 297 -18.39 0.29 -47.07
N ARG A 298 -17.37 -0.09 -47.84
CA ARG A 298 -16.77 0.75 -48.86
C ARG A 298 -17.85 1.21 -49.85
N GLN A 299 -18.11 2.51 -49.93
CA GLN A 299 -18.77 3.04 -51.13
C GLN A 299 -17.89 2.70 -52.34
N PRO A 300 -18.38 1.94 -53.34
CA PRO A 300 -17.59 1.58 -54.50
C PRO A 300 -17.11 2.84 -55.22
N GLY A 301 -15.80 3.04 -55.34
CA GLY A 301 -15.23 4.08 -56.23
C GLY A 301 -14.30 5.13 -55.62
N ARG A 302 -14.04 5.17 -54.30
CA ARG A 302 -13.02 6.09 -53.76
C ARG A 302 -11.65 5.42 -53.57
N PRO A 303 -10.58 5.89 -54.24
CA PRO A 303 -9.21 5.46 -53.96
C PRO A 303 -8.72 6.14 -52.67
N GLY A 304 -8.49 5.36 -51.62
CA GLY A 304 -8.00 5.84 -50.34
C GLY A 304 -7.65 4.68 -49.41
N ARG A 305 -6.62 4.89 -48.56
CA ARG A 305 -6.19 3.94 -47.52
C ARG A 305 -7.33 3.73 -46.52
N ARG A 306 -7.59 2.48 -46.10
CA ARG A 306 -8.58 2.16 -45.05
C ARG A 306 -8.41 3.11 -43.87
N GLN A 307 -9.48 3.84 -43.51
CA GLN A 307 -9.51 4.56 -42.24
C GLN A 307 -9.46 3.52 -41.13
N GLY A 308 -8.63 3.74 -40.11
CA GLY A 308 -8.53 2.82 -38.97
C GLY A 308 -9.84 2.80 -38.17
N PRO A 309 -10.05 1.79 -37.31
CA PRO A 309 -11.21 1.74 -36.44
C PRO A 309 -11.33 3.03 -35.62
N MET A 310 -12.55 3.57 -35.60
CA MET A 310 -12.90 4.83 -34.93
C MET A 310 -13.76 4.53 -33.71
N TYR A 311 -13.53 5.26 -32.63
CA TYR A 311 -14.23 5.10 -31.36
C TYR A 311 -15.03 6.36 -31.05
N ASP A 312 -16.30 6.19 -30.72
CA ASP A 312 -17.13 7.25 -30.15
C ASP A 312 -17.01 7.24 -28.63
N VAL A 313 -17.03 8.42 -28.02
CA VAL A 313 -16.97 8.59 -26.57
C VAL A 313 -18.38 8.72 -26.02
N ASN A 314 -18.70 7.98 -24.97
CA ASN A 314 -20.02 8.08 -24.33
C ASN A 314 -20.22 9.47 -23.69
N PRO A 315 -21.27 10.22 -24.07
CA PRO A 315 -21.55 11.55 -23.53
C PRO A 315 -22.09 11.55 -22.08
N ILE A 316 -22.52 10.41 -21.55
CA ILE A 316 -23.09 10.27 -20.18
C ILE A 316 -22.14 9.50 -19.25
N ARG A 317 -20.86 9.34 -19.62
CA ARG A 317 -19.90 8.58 -18.81
C ARG A 317 -19.78 9.11 -17.38
N GLY A 318 -19.86 8.22 -16.39
CA GLY A 318 -19.62 8.53 -14.97
C GLY A 318 -18.18 9.00 -14.75
N ASN A 319 -17.94 9.82 -13.75
CA ASN A 319 -16.60 10.34 -13.45
C ASN A 319 -15.60 9.19 -13.20
N SER A 320 -14.29 9.49 -13.32
CA SER A 320 -13.17 8.54 -13.15
C SER A 320 -13.14 7.75 -11.83
N GLU A 321 -14.07 8.00 -10.91
CA GLU A 321 -14.24 7.34 -9.61
C GLU A 321 -15.03 6.02 -9.69
N ASP A 322 -15.78 5.75 -10.77
CA ASP A 322 -16.64 4.56 -10.91
C ASP A 322 -15.91 3.24 -11.26
N PHE A 323 -14.59 3.26 -11.42
CA PHE A 323 -13.79 2.05 -11.72
C PHE A 323 -13.66 1.07 -10.53
N GLY A 324 -14.27 1.37 -9.38
CA GLY A 324 -14.11 0.60 -8.14
C GLY A 324 -15.06 -0.59 -7.97
N ASP A 325 -16.19 -0.65 -8.68
CA ASP A 325 -17.34 -1.45 -8.23
C ASP A 325 -17.62 -2.74 -9.03
N TYR A 326 -16.96 -2.98 -10.16
CA TYR A 326 -17.28 -4.10 -11.07
C TYR A 326 -16.27 -5.26 -11.04
N GLY A 327 -15.76 -5.56 -9.86
CA GLY A 327 -14.72 -6.56 -9.66
C GLY A 327 -15.18 -7.95 -9.24
N ASN A 328 -16.42 -8.40 -9.46
CA ASN A 328 -16.78 -9.84 -9.33
C ASN A 328 -18.19 -10.19 -9.84
N THR A 329 -18.41 -10.32 -11.15
CA THR A 329 -19.56 -11.10 -11.65
C THR A 329 -19.17 -11.86 -12.92
N SER A 330 -18.71 -13.09 -12.73
CA SER A 330 -18.59 -14.08 -13.79
C SER A 330 -19.97 -14.67 -14.12
N GLN A 331 -20.81 -13.92 -14.83
CA GLN A 331 -21.94 -14.49 -15.58
C GLN A 331 -22.12 -13.74 -16.91
N PRO A 332 -22.25 -14.45 -18.05
CA PRO A 332 -22.51 -13.80 -19.33
C PRO A 332 -23.93 -13.22 -19.33
N ALA A 333 -24.04 -11.90 -19.43
CA ALA A 333 -25.32 -11.21 -19.58
C ALA A 333 -25.96 -11.53 -20.94
N GLU A 334 -27.17 -12.09 -20.93
CA GLU A 334 -27.98 -12.29 -22.14
C GLU A 334 -28.32 -10.96 -22.81
N PRO A 335 -28.39 -10.91 -24.16
CA PRO A 335 -28.70 -9.69 -24.89
C PRO A 335 -30.17 -9.31 -24.72
N ARG A 336 -30.45 -8.30 -23.90
CA ARG A 336 -31.76 -7.65 -23.83
C ARG A 336 -32.05 -6.92 -25.16
N ARG A 337 -32.78 -7.57 -26.06
CA ARG A 337 -33.43 -6.91 -27.21
C ARG A 337 -34.44 -5.89 -26.71
N ARG A 338 -34.16 -4.58 -26.87
CA ARG A 338 -35.20 -3.54 -26.77
C ARG A 338 -35.92 -3.42 -28.11
N LYS A 339 -37.24 -3.60 -28.06
CA LYS A 339 -38.18 -3.30 -29.15
C LYS A 339 -38.14 -1.81 -29.44
N VAL A 340 -37.99 -1.48 -30.72
CA VAL A 340 -38.27 -0.15 -31.27
C VAL A 340 -39.79 0.02 -31.30
N ALA A 341 -40.28 1.11 -30.72
CA ALA A 341 -41.60 1.65 -31.03
C ALA A 341 -41.37 3.09 -31.52
N LEU A 342 -42.06 3.41 -32.61
CA LEU A 342 -42.07 4.67 -33.35
C LEU A 342 -42.30 5.90 -32.48
#